data_AF-M3Q1V1-F1
#
_entry.id   AF-M3Q1V1-F1
#
_cell.length_a   1.000
_cell.length_b   1.000
_cell.length_c   1.000
_cell.angle_alpha   90.00
_cell.angle_beta   90.00
_cell.angle_gamma   90.00
#
_symmetry.space_group_name_H-M   'P 1'
#
loop_
_entity.id
_entity.type
_entity.pdbx_description
1 polymer ?
#
loop_
_entity_poly.entity_id
_entity_poly.type
_entity_poly.pdbx_seq_one_letter_code
_entity_poly.pdbx_strand_id
1 'polypeptide(L)' 'MNTNKQIIKSLRLSEEQWQTIQTQMQEKNLNFSQLVLNSLLHQNSQTPIKSKKQKTIAS' A
#
# COMPACT_ATOMS: atom_id res chain seq x y z
N MET A 1 -18.58 9.32 17.32
CA MET A 1 -19.09 8.98 15.97
C MET A 1 -18.24 7.85 15.43
N ASN A 2 -18.85 6.70 15.10
CA ASN A 2 -18.13 5.62 14.41
C ASN A 2 -17.96 6.04 12.95
N THR A 3 -16.79 6.59 12.61
CA THR A 3 -16.44 7.10 11.28
C THR A 3 -15.99 6.00 10.30
N ASN A 4 -16.04 4.73 10.73
CA ASN A 4 -15.69 3.60 9.89
C ASN A 4 -16.66 3.48 8.71
N LYS A 5 -16.17 3.85 7.52
CA LYS A 5 -16.89 3.65 6.25
C LYS A 5 -16.54 2.28 5.70
N GLN A 6 -17.58 1.49 5.39
CA GLN A 6 -17.41 0.23 4.68
C GLN A 6 -17.13 0.53 3.20
N ILE A 7 -16.02 0.01 2.69
CA ILE A 7 -15.63 0.11 1.28
C ILE A 7 -15.34 -1.31 0.80
N ILE A 8 -15.97 -1.70 -0.31
CA ILE A 8 -15.73 -2.99 -0.98
C ILE A 8 -15.09 -2.69 -2.34
N LYS A 9 -13.92 -3.26 -2.59
CA LYS A 9 -13.22 -3.17 -3.89
C LYS A 9 -12.80 -4.56 -4.32
N SER A 10 -12.98 -4.86 -5.59
CA SER A 10 -12.51 -6.10 -6.22
C SER A 10 -11.23 -5.83 -7.02
N LEU A 11 -10.35 -6.83 -7.05
CA LEU A 11 -9.12 -6.82 -7.82
C LEU A 11 -9.13 -8.04 -8.73
N ARG A 12 -8.85 -7.83 -10.03
CA ARG A 12 -8.62 -8.93 -10.97
C ARG A 12 -7.13 -9.20 -11.01
N LEU A 13 -6.76 -10.47 -10.85
CA LEU A 13 -5.39 -10.92 -10.76
C LEU A 13 -5.16 -12.03 -11.78
N SER A 14 -3.95 -12.13 -12.30
CA SER A 14 -3.50 -13.39 -12.92
C SER A 14 -3.30 -14.47 -11.84
N GLU A 15 -3.21 -15.72 -12.27
CA GLU A 15 -2.93 -16.85 -11.37
C GLU A 15 -1.59 -16.68 -10.63
N GLU A 16 -0.54 -16.26 -11.34
CA GLU A 16 0.78 -15.99 -10.76
C GLU A 16 0.73 -14.89 -9.68
N GLN A 17 -0.01 -13.80 -9.94
CA GLN A 17 -0.18 -12.72 -8.98
C GLN A 17 -0.94 -13.22 -7.74
N TRP A 18 -1.96 -14.06 -7.92
CA TRP A 18 -2.70 -14.64 -6.81
C TRP A 18 -1.84 -15.54 -5.94
N GLN A 19 -1.02 -16.41 -6.54
CA GLN A 19 -0.09 -17.27 -5.80
C GLN A 19 0.92 -16.45 -4.99
N THR A 20 1.49 -15.40 -5.60
CA THR A 20 2.41 -14.49 -4.90
C THR A 20 1.76 -13.85 -3.67
N ILE A 21 0.49 -13.43 -3.80
CA ILE A 21 -0.27 -12.84 -2.70
C ILE A 21 -0.57 -13.88 -1.61
N GLN A 22 -0.90 -15.12 -1.96
CA GLN A 22 -1.11 -16.20 -1.00
C GLN A 22 0.15 -16.46 -0.16
N THR A 23 1.33 -16.53 -0.79
CA THR A 23 2.60 -16.67 -0.07
C THR A 23 2.82 -15.53 0.92
N GLN A 24 2.61 -14.27 0.48
CA GLN A 24 2.76 -13.10 1.36
C GLN A 24 1.74 -13.08 2.50
N MET A 25 0.51 -13.55 2.28
CA MET A 25 -0.50 -13.71 3.32
C MET A 25 -0.03 -14.69 4.40
N GLN A 26 0.54 -15.82 3.98
CA GLN A 26 1.05 -16.84 4.90
C GLN A 26 2.28 -16.35 5.67
N GLU A 27 3.27 -15.76 4.99
CA GLU A 27 4.49 -15.23 5.62
C GLU A 27 4.20 -14.17 6.68
N LYS A 28 3.20 -13.32 6.43
CA LYS A 28 2.85 -12.19 7.30
C LYS A 28 1.72 -12.50 8.27
N ASN A 29 1.11 -13.69 8.17
CA ASN A 29 -0.08 -14.08 8.93
C ASN A 29 -1.22 -13.04 8.81
N LEU A 30 -1.48 -12.56 7.59
CA LEU A 30 -2.49 -11.55 7.29
C LEU A 30 -3.56 -12.10 6.35
N ASN A 31 -4.79 -11.59 6.48
CA ASN A 31 -5.80 -11.81 5.44
C ASN A 31 -5.58 -10.89 4.23
N PHE A 32 -6.23 -11.21 3.10
CA PHE A 32 -6.07 -10.47 1.85
C PHE A 32 -6.32 -8.96 2.01
N SER A 33 -7.42 -8.60 2.67
CA SER A 33 -7.80 -7.19 2.87
C SER A 33 -6.75 -6.44 3.69
N GLN A 34 -6.22 -7.05 4.75
CA GLN A 34 -5.15 -6.47 5.57
C GLN A 34 -3.86 -6.32 4.76
N LEU A 35 -3.46 -7.35 4.01
CA LEU A 35 -2.24 -7.32 3.21
C LEU A 35 -2.29 -6.22 2.12
N VAL A 36 -3.39 -6.15 1.37
CA VAL A 36 -3.57 -5.16 0.29
C VAL A 36 -3.65 -3.76 0.86
N LEU A 37 -4.40 -3.55 1.95
CA LEU A 37 -4.51 -2.25 2.60
C LEU A 37 -3.15 -1.77 3.13
N ASN A 38 -2.43 -2.64 3.85
CA ASN A 38 -1.10 -2.33 4.35
C ASN A 38 -0.13 -1.98 3.21
N SER A 39 -0.21 -2.69 2.10
CA SER A 39 0.64 -2.43 0.93
C SER A 39 0.32 -1.07 0.29
N LEU A 40 -0.96 -0.76 0.09
CA LEU A 40 -1.41 0.55 -0.44
C LEU A 40 -0.99 1.72 0.45
N LEU A 41 -1.09 1.57 1.77
CA LEU A 41 -0.71 2.61 2.72
C LEU A 41 0.81 2.84 2.72
N HIS A 42 1.62 1.77 2.75
CA HIS A 42 3.07 1.90 2.74
C HIS A 42 3.62 2.39 1.40
N GLN A 43 3.04 2.00 0.26
CA GLN A 43 3.48 2.53 -1.04
C GLN A 43 3.24 4.03 -1.19
N ASN A 44 2.13 4.56 -0.66
CA ASN A 44 1.90 6.00 -0.62
C ASN A 44 2.80 6.73 0.39
N SER A 45 3.29 6.05 1.42
CA SER A 45 4.30 6.59 2.33
C SER A 45 5.72 6.62 1.74
N GLN A 46 5.98 5.79 0.72
CA GLN A 46 7.29 5.61 0.11
C GLN A 46 7.43 6.29 -1.26
N THR A 47 6.49 7.15 -1.66
CA THR A 47 6.87 8.18 -2.62
C THR A 47 7.92 9.05 -1.93
N PRO A 48 9.16 9.14 -2.43
CA PRO A 48 10.02 10.21 -1.98
C PRO A 48 9.25 11.46 -2.39
N ILE A 49 8.70 12.17 -1.40
CA ILE A 49 8.41 13.59 -1.57
C ILE A 49 9.75 14.08 -2.08
N LYS A 50 9.85 14.41 -3.37
CA LYS A 50 11.01 15.09 -3.91
C LYS A 50 11.03 16.38 -3.12
N SER A 51 11.70 16.35 -1.95
CA SER A 51 11.96 17.50 -1.12
C SER A 51 12.71 18.40 -2.06
N LYS A 52 11.96 19.37 -2.59
CA LYS A 52 12.43 20.41 -3.48
C LYS A 52 13.60 21.00 -2.72
N LYS A 53 14.84 20.60 -3.07
CA LYS A 53 16.03 21.24 -2.55
C LYS A 53 15.89 22.69 -2.97
N GLN A 54 15.39 23.53 -2.07
CA GLN A 54 15.55 24.97 -2.16
C GLN A 54 17.05 25.17 -2.14
N LYS A 55 17.62 25.31 -3.33
CA LYS A 55 18.93 25.91 -3.52
C LYS A 55 18.74 27.38 -3.16
N THR A 56 18.80 27.69 -1.86
CA THR A 56 18.98 29.07 -1.42
C THR A 56 20.38 29.46 -1.83
N ILE A 57 20.47 30.12 -2.98
CA ILE A 57 21.59 30.97 -3.34
C ILE A 57 21.23 32.33 -2.76
N ALA A 58 21.86 32.70 -1.65
CA ALA A 58 21.97 34.07 -1.13
C ALA A 58 22.95 34.02 0.04
N SER A 59 23.96 34.87 0.20
CA SER A 59 24.68 35.84 -0.64
C SER A 59 26.00 36.07 0.12
#